data_AF-A0A2U1W3D0-F1
#
_entry.id   AF-A0A2U1W3D0-F1
#
_cell.length_a   1.000
_cell.length_b   1.000
_cell.length_c   1.000
_cell.angle_alpha   90.00
_cell.angle_beta   90.00
_cell.angle_gamma   90.00
#
_symmetry.space_group_name_H-M   'P 1'
#
loop_
_entity.id
_entity.type
_entity.pdbx_description
1 polymer ?
#
loop_
_entity_poly.entity_id
_entity_poly.type
_entity_poly.pdbx_seq_one_letter_code
_entity_poly.pdbx_strand_id
1 'polypeptide(L)'
;MNIIQAIFALALMGMVVAGGIQYVNPSAMAKSRVASQADSGFSVLEGAYRSRQASGAAVPAADGWQAALFPAFGTMPAAVSGLSWSYGVQAEGTWFCLSGPLSGGSAGGVGGDPVTGALTSLATRRPEGLYEVTRTCGGAEGEPAGTVAATLWMQRTAR
;
A
#
# COMPACT_ATOMS: atom_id res chain seq x y z
N MET A 1 37.20 -46.22 -0.27
CA MET A 1 36.04 -45.86 0.57
C MET A 1 35.80 -44.33 0.59
N ASN A 2 35.97 -43.62 -0.54
CA ASN A 2 35.95 -42.15 -0.57
C ASN A 2 34.88 -41.54 -1.49
N ILE A 3 34.35 -42.31 -2.45
CA ILE A 3 33.34 -41.83 -3.41
C ILE A 3 31.95 -41.75 -2.78
N ILE A 4 31.59 -42.72 -1.93
CA ILE A 4 30.27 -42.78 -1.27
C ILE A 4 30.09 -41.60 -0.30
N GLN A 5 31.15 -41.24 0.45
CA GLN A 5 31.12 -40.06 1.34
C GLN A 5 30.99 -38.74 0.57
N ALA A 6 31.64 -38.60 -0.58
CA ALA A 6 31.53 -37.41 -1.42
C ALA A 6 30.11 -37.22 -1.98
N ILE A 7 29.44 -38.31 -2.38
CA ILE A 7 28.06 -38.26 -2.87
C ILE A 7 27.09 -37.86 -1.75
N PHE A 8 27.27 -38.38 -0.54
CA PHE A 8 26.47 -37.97 0.62
C PHE A 8 26.66 -36.50 1.00
N ALA A 9 27.90 -35.99 0.93
CA ALA A 9 28.18 -34.58 1.19
C ALA A 9 27.50 -33.65 0.16
N LEU A 10 27.54 -34.02 -1.13
CA LEU A 10 26.88 -33.27 -2.19
C LEU A 10 25.34 -33.31 -2.06
N ALA A 11 24.78 -34.46 -1.68
CA ALA A 11 23.34 -34.59 -1.43
C ALA A 11 22.89 -33.73 -0.23
N LEU A 12 23.68 -33.70 0.85
CA LEU A 12 23.41 -32.87 2.03
C LEU A 12 23.50 -31.37 1.70
N MET A 13 24.51 -30.94 0.95
CA MET A 13 24.59 -29.54 0.50
C MET A 13 23.41 -29.16 -0.41
N GLY A 14 22.99 -30.06 -1.30
CA GLY A 14 21.80 -29.86 -2.14
C GLY A 14 20.52 -29.67 -1.34
N MET A 15 20.31 -30.47 -0.28
CA MET A 15 19.16 -30.31 0.61
C MET A 15 19.21 -29.02 1.44
N VAL A 16 20.39 -28.58 1.89
CA VAL A 16 20.54 -27.32 2.64
C VAL A 16 20.24 -26.12 1.75
N VAL A 17 20.68 -26.12 0.49
CA VAL A 17 20.37 -25.03 -0.45
C VAL A 17 18.89 -25.04 -0.83
N ALA A 18 18.30 -26.21 -1.09
CA ALA A 18 16.87 -26.32 -1.39
C ALA A 18 15.97 -25.91 -0.20
N GLY A 19 16.35 -26.26 1.03
CA GLY A 19 15.66 -25.83 2.25
C GLY A 19 15.87 -24.35 2.58
N GLY A 20 17.02 -23.78 2.24
CA GLY A 20 17.32 -22.35 2.43
C GLY A 20 16.50 -21.44 1.51
N ILE A 21 16.22 -21.87 0.27
CA ILE A 21 15.41 -21.10 -0.68
C ILE A 21 13.92 -21.04 -0.25
N GLN A 22 13.44 -22.04 0.49
CA GLN A 22 12.08 -22.03 1.06
C GLN A 22 11.91 -21.03 2.22
N TYR A 23 12.99 -20.46 2.76
CA TYR A 23 12.92 -19.53 3.89
C TYR A 23 12.44 -18.12 3.47
N VAL A 24 12.53 -17.79 2.18
CA VAL A 24 12.03 -16.52 1.65
C VAL A 24 10.61 -16.73 1.17
N ASN A 25 9.64 -16.54 2.06
CA ASN A 25 8.23 -16.65 1.72
C ASN A 25 7.87 -15.57 0.66
N PRO A 26 7.55 -15.94 -0.60
CA PRO A 26 7.28 -14.98 -1.67
C PRO A 26 6.12 -14.03 -1.33
N SER A 27 5.16 -14.49 -0.53
CA SER A 27 4.04 -13.67 -0.06
C SER A 27 4.47 -12.57 0.92
N ALA A 28 5.49 -12.81 1.74
CA ALA A 28 6.05 -11.81 2.65
C ALA A 28 6.82 -10.72 1.89
N MET A 29 7.55 -11.12 0.85
CA MET A 29 8.23 -10.18 -0.08
C MET A 29 7.21 -9.32 -0.83
N ALA A 30 6.13 -9.91 -1.35
CA ALA A 30 5.06 -9.18 -2.00
C ALA A 30 4.38 -8.18 -1.04
N LYS A 31 4.04 -8.63 0.17
CA LYS A 31 3.47 -7.77 1.23
C LYS A 31 4.39 -6.60 1.56
N SER A 32 5.68 -6.86 1.80
CA SER A 32 6.68 -5.82 2.12
C SER A 32 6.82 -4.81 0.99
N ARG A 33 6.86 -5.27 -0.27
CA ARG A 33 6.94 -4.40 -1.44
C ARG A 33 5.71 -3.51 -1.57
N VAL A 34 4.50 -4.07 -1.45
CA VAL A 34 3.25 -3.29 -1.51
C VAL A 34 3.20 -2.26 -0.39
N ALA A 35 3.51 -2.65 0.85
CA ALA A 35 3.54 -1.74 1.98
C ALA A 35 4.56 -0.60 1.76
N SER A 36 5.78 -0.93 1.31
CA SER A 36 6.81 0.08 1.05
C SER A 36 6.46 1.03 -0.09
N GLN A 37 5.84 0.53 -1.17
CA GLN A 37 5.41 1.36 -2.30
C GLN A 37 4.25 2.26 -1.91
N ALA A 38 3.26 1.73 -1.20
CA ALA A 38 2.13 2.51 -0.70
C ALA A 38 2.59 3.59 0.29
N ASP A 39 3.44 3.25 1.25
CA ASP A 39 3.97 4.20 2.24
C ASP A 39 4.78 5.32 1.58
N SER A 40 5.70 4.97 0.67
CA SER A 40 6.45 5.96 -0.11
C SER A 40 5.49 6.83 -0.93
N GLY A 41 4.45 6.25 -1.52
CA GLY A 41 3.48 7.00 -2.31
C GLY A 41 2.69 8.00 -1.49
N PHE A 42 2.16 7.58 -0.33
CA PHE A 42 1.47 8.46 0.60
C PHE A 42 2.37 9.59 1.12
N SER A 43 3.64 9.30 1.43
CA SER A 43 4.59 10.33 1.88
C SER A 43 4.89 11.37 0.80
N VAL A 44 4.99 10.95 -0.47
CA VAL A 44 5.19 11.87 -1.60
C VAL A 44 3.94 12.72 -1.84
N LEU A 45 2.74 12.13 -1.79
CA LEU A 45 1.48 12.85 -1.94
C LEU A 45 1.27 13.88 -0.82
N GLU A 46 1.52 13.48 0.42
CA GLU A 46 1.46 14.36 1.59
C GLU A 46 2.47 15.50 1.47
N GLY A 47 3.71 15.21 1.07
CA GLY A 47 4.75 16.21 0.84
C GLY A 47 4.37 17.23 -0.24
N ALA A 48 3.88 16.75 -1.38
CA ALA A 48 3.43 17.62 -2.47
C ALA A 48 2.24 18.48 -2.07
N TYR A 49 1.28 17.90 -1.36
CA TYR A 49 0.10 18.62 -0.85
C TYR A 49 0.50 19.73 0.13
N ARG A 50 1.34 19.41 1.14
CA ARG A 50 1.82 20.37 2.12
C ARG A 50 2.69 21.46 1.47
N SER A 51 3.52 21.11 0.48
CA SER A 51 4.34 22.08 -0.26
C SER A 51 3.47 23.06 -1.05
N ARG A 52 2.42 22.57 -1.71
CA ARG A 52 1.43 23.42 -2.38
C ARG A 52 0.69 24.36 -1.41
N GLN A 53 0.28 23.85 -0.24
CA GLN A 53 -0.33 24.70 0.79
C GLN A 53 0.65 25.77 1.29
N ALA A 54 1.92 25.42 1.50
CA ALA A 54 2.95 26.35 1.92
C ALA A 54 3.23 27.46 0.88
N SER A 55 2.97 27.20 -0.41
CA SER A 55 3.04 28.24 -1.45
C SER A 55 1.80 29.15 -1.49
N GLY A 56 0.84 28.98 -0.59
CA GLY A 56 -0.41 29.75 -0.54
C GLY A 56 -1.41 29.39 -1.64
N ALA A 57 -1.19 28.30 -2.38
CA ALA A 57 -2.10 27.87 -3.42
C ALA A 57 -3.35 27.19 -2.82
N ALA A 58 -4.49 27.36 -3.49
CA ALA A 58 -5.73 26.71 -3.08
C ALA A 58 -5.63 25.17 -3.14
N VAL A 59 -6.42 24.53 -2.27
CA VAL A 59 -6.60 23.07 -2.24
C VAL A 59 -7.00 22.57 -3.63
N PRO A 60 -6.36 21.50 -4.16
CA PRO A 60 -6.70 20.97 -5.46
C PRO A 60 -8.15 20.48 -5.55
N ALA A 61 -8.76 20.68 -6.73
CA ALA A 61 -10.05 20.07 -7.05
C ALA A 61 -9.90 18.56 -7.31
N ALA A 62 -10.97 17.79 -7.08
CA ALA A 62 -10.96 16.33 -7.18
C ALA A 62 -10.56 15.82 -8.58
N ASP A 63 -10.99 16.48 -9.65
CA ASP A 63 -10.73 16.03 -11.03
C ASP A 63 -9.39 16.51 -11.59
N GLY A 64 -8.69 17.41 -10.89
CA GLY A 64 -7.47 18.08 -11.37
C GLY A 64 -6.27 17.98 -10.43
N TRP A 65 -6.37 17.17 -9.37
CA TRP A 65 -5.38 17.14 -8.30
C TRP A 65 -3.98 16.74 -8.77
N GLN A 66 -3.88 15.82 -9.74
CA GLN A 66 -2.59 15.36 -10.25
C GLN A 66 -1.83 16.49 -10.93
N ALA A 67 -2.47 17.22 -11.85
CA ALA A 67 -1.86 18.37 -12.54
C ALA A 67 -1.58 19.54 -11.59
N ALA A 68 -2.36 19.65 -10.51
CA ALA A 68 -2.18 20.66 -9.49
C ALA A 68 -0.96 20.39 -8.59
N LEU A 69 -0.65 19.12 -8.30
CA LEU A 69 0.47 18.74 -7.44
C LEU A 69 1.75 18.44 -8.23
N PHE A 70 1.61 17.88 -9.43
CA PHE A 70 2.73 17.35 -10.20
C PHE A 70 2.80 17.98 -11.59
N PRO A 71 4.02 18.29 -12.08
CA PRO A 71 5.33 18.09 -11.43
C PRO A 71 5.75 19.22 -10.46
N ALA A 72 4.90 20.23 -10.25
CA ALA A 72 5.30 21.47 -9.57
C ALA A 72 5.76 21.30 -8.11
N PHE A 73 5.16 20.36 -7.36
CA PHE A 73 5.40 20.18 -5.93
C PHE A 73 5.94 18.78 -5.59
N GLY A 74 6.35 18.01 -6.61
CA GLY A 74 6.92 16.67 -6.44
C GLY A 74 6.83 15.82 -7.71
N THR A 75 7.00 14.52 -7.54
CA THR A 75 6.84 13.53 -8.61
C THR A 75 5.64 12.64 -8.34
N MET A 76 4.86 12.29 -9.36
CA MET A 76 3.76 11.34 -9.20
C MET A 76 4.30 10.02 -8.62
N PRO A 77 3.73 9.51 -7.51
CA PRO A 77 4.17 8.25 -6.94
C PRO A 77 3.99 7.11 -7.94
N ALA A 78 4.88 6.12 -7.85
CA ALA A 78 4.80 4.93 -8.69
C ALA A 78 3.44 4.22 -8.49
N ALA A 79 2.94 3.61 -9.57
CA ALA A 79 1.77 2.74 -9.50
C ALA A 79 2.07 1.56 -8.57
N VAL A 80 1.16 1.30 -7.63
CA VAL A 80 1.22 0.12 -6.78
C VAL A 80 0.46 -0.99 -7.50
N SER A 81 1.05 -2.19 -7.61
CA SER A 81 0.50 -3.28 -8.43
C SER A 81 -0.96 -3.58 -8.08
N GLY A 82 -1.87 -3.43 -9.07
CA GLY A 82 -3.30 -3.70 -8.91
C GLY A 82 -4.09 -2.62 -8.17
N LEU A 83 -3.46 -1.50 -7.78
CA LEU A 83 -4.09 -0.40 -7.06
C LEU A 83 -3.90 0.93 -7.80
N SER A 84 -4.81 1.87 -7.57
CA SER A 84 -4.81 3.20 -8.17
C SER A 84 -4.92 4.29 -7.11
N TRP A 85 -4.22 5.40 -7.37
CA TRP A 85 -4.29 6.60 -6.54
C TRP A 85 -5.52 7.41 -6.92
N SER A 86 -6.31 7.77 -5.92
CA SER A 86 -7.43 8.68 -6.02
C SER A 86 -7.33 9.76 -4.95
N TYR A 87 -8.07 10.82 -5.13
CA TYR A 87 -8.10 11.96 -4.23
C TYR A 87 -9.54 12.45 -4.13
N GLY A 88 -9.92 12.91 -2.95
CA GLY A 88 -11.25 13.44 -2.72
C GLY A 88 -11.25 14.57 -1.73
N VAL A 89 -12.27 15.40 -1.87
CA VAL A 89 -12.57 16.51 -0.98
C VAL A 89 -13.98 16.30 -0.46
N GLN A 90 -14.13 16.19 0.85
CA GLN A 90 -15.40 15.99 1.56
C GLN A 90 -15.54 17.04 2.65
N ALA A 91 -16.70 17.07 3.31
CA ALA A 91 -16.94 17.99 4.43
C ALA A 91 -15.99 17.72 5.61
N GLU A 92 -15.63 16.46 5.82
CA GLU A 92 -14.65 16.01 6.81
C GLU A 92 -13.21 16.45 6.46
N GLY A 93 -12.96 16.83 5.20
CA GLY A 93 -11.68 17.33 4.74
C GLY A 93 -11.17 16.63 3.49
N THR A 94 -9.85 16.63 3.32
CA THR A 94 -9.19 16.23 2.08
C THR A 94 -8.42 14.94 2.29
N TRP A 95 -8.49 14.02 1.34
CA TRP A 95 -7.83 12.72 1.44
C TRP A 95 -7.18 12.27 0.15
N PHE A 96 -6.15 11.44 0.28
CA PHE A 96 -5.62 10.58 -0.76
C PHE A 96 -5.98 9.15 -0.46
N CYS A 97 -6.31 8.38 -1.48
CA CYS A 97 -6.67 6.99 -1.33
C CYS A 97 -5.95 6.12 -2.34
N LEU A 98 -5.49 4.97 -1.87
CA LEU A 98 -4.98 3.89 -2.71
C LEU A 98 -6.01 2.77 -2.70
N SER A 99 -6.65 2.50 -3.83
CA SER A 99 -7.71 1.51 -3.91
C SER A 99 -7.62 0.61 -5.13
N GLY A 100 -8.22 -0.56 -5.06
CA GLY A 100 -8.27 -1.49 -6.18
C GLY A 100 -8.90 -2.82 -5.81
N PRO A 101 -9.09 -3.70 -6.81
CA PRO A 101 -9.61 -5.04 -6.57
C PRO A 101 -8.62 -5.87 -5.73
N LEU A 102 -9.18 -6.68 -4.83
CA LEU A 102 -8.40 -7.70 -4.13
C LEU A 102 -7.86 -8.70 -5.16
N SER A 103 -6.54 -8.89 -5.15
CA SER A 103 -5.85 -9.67 -6.16
C SER A 103 -5.89 -11.16 -5.80
N GLY A 104 -7.01 -11.81 -6.11
CA GLY A 104 -7.14 -13.27 -6.19
C GLY A 104 -7.17 -14.03 -4.86
N GLY A 105 -8.36 -14.54 -4.49
CA GLY A 105 -8.50 -15.61 -3.50
C GLY A 105 -9.72 -15.49 -2.58
N SER A 106 -10.88 -15.90 -3.10
CA SER A 106 -12.06 -16.35 -2.35
C SER A 106 -12.64 -15.44 -1.26
N ALA A 107 -13.85 -14.94 -1.55
CA ALA A 107 -14.86 -14.73 -0.51
C ALA A 107 -14.98 -16.01 0.34
N GLY A 108 -14.45 -16.00 1.57
CA GLY A 108 -14.64 -17.10 2.53
C GLY A 108 -13.44 -17.55 3.36
N GLY A 109 -12.23 -17.01 3.18
CA GLY A 109 -11.07 -17.40 3.99
C GLY A 109 -10.74 -16.38 5.08
N VAL A 110 -10.79 -16.77 6.36
CA VAL A 110 -10.24 -16.02 7.50
C VAL A 110 -8.71 -16.07 7.39
N GLY A 111 -8.15 -15.30 6.46
CA GLY A 111 -6.74 -15.25 6.11
C GLY A 111 -6.55 -14.13 5.09
N GLY A 112 -6.50 -12.89 5.58
CA GLY A 112 -6.60 -11.68 4.75
C GLY A 112 -5.58 -11.63 3.62
N ASP A 113 -6.05 -11.19 2.44
CA ASP A 113 -5.27 -10.91 1.25
C ASP A 113 -3.94 -10.19 1.59
N PRO A 114 -2.79 -10.59 1.00
CA PRO A 114 -1.49 -9.96 1.27
C PRO A 114 -1.51 -8.44 1.05
N VAL A 115 -2.36 -7.93 0.16
CA VAL A 115 -2.55 -6.50 -0.08
C VAL A 115 -3.23 -5.82 1.11
N THR A 116 -4.35 -6.37 1.59
CA THR A 116 -5.04 -5.85 2.79
C THR A 116 -4.11 -5.89 3.99
N GLY A 117 -3.41 -7.01 4.20
CA GLY A 117 -2.42 -7.14 5.27
C GLY A 117 -1.25 -6.15 5.15
N ALA A 118 -0.83 -5.80 3.94
CA ALA A 118 0.19 -4.77 3.69
C ALA A 118 -0.34 -3.38 4.07
N LEU A 119 -1.52 -3.00 3.60
CA LEU A 119 -2.12 -1.70 3.85
C LEU A 119 -2.48 -1.51 5.33
N THR A 120 -3.02 -2.53 5.99
CA THR A 120 -3.30 -2.49 7.43
C THR A 120 -2.01 -2.32 8.25
N SER A 121 -0.90 -2.92 7.82
CA SER A 121 0.38 -2.77 8.52
C SER A 121 0.95 -1.35 8.49
N LEU A 122 0.46 -0.48 7.60
CA LEU A 122 0.84 0.94 7.56
C LEU A 122 0.12 1.78 8.61
N ALA A 123 -1.00 1.30 9.16
CA ALA A 123 -1.74 2.04 10.18
C ALA A 123 -0.89 2.32 11.43
N THR A 124 0.06 1.44 11.77
CA THR A 124 0.97 1.63 12.91
C THR A 124 2.07 2.67 12.64
N ARG A 125 2.27 3.06 11.38
CA ARG A 125 3.32 4.02 10.96
C ARG A 125 2.76 5.41 10.68
N ARG A 126 1.44 5.57 10.69
CA ARG A 126 0.74 6.81 10.36
C ARG A 126 0.03 7.37 11.60
N PRO A 127 -0.20 8.69 11.67
CA PRO A 127 -0.91 9.27 12.81
C PRO A 127 -2.30 8.67 12.96
N GLU A 128 -2.67 8.36 14.21
CA GLU A 128 -4.00 7.82 14.54
C GLU A 128 -5.11 8.76 14.06
N GLY A 129 -6.20 8.19 13.53
CA GLY A 129 -7.37 8.92 13.05
C GLY A 129 -7.24 9.55 11.64
N LEU A 130 -6.03 9.64 11.09
CA LEU A 130 -5.79 10.16 9.73
C LEU A 130 -5.60 9.06 8.68
N TYR A 131 -5.28 7.83 9.08
CA TYR A 131 -5.16 6.71 8.16
C TYR A 131 -6.19 5.63 8.48
N GLU A 132 -6.92 5.19 7.47
CA GLU A 132 -7.93 4.13 7.60
C GLU A 132 -7.88 3.18 6.41
N VAL A 133 -8.04 1.88 6.69
CA VAL A 133 -8.17 0.86 5.65
C VAL A 133 -9.61 0.39 5.66
N THR A 134 -10.32 0.72 4.60
CA THR A 134 -11.75 0.50 4.40
C THR A 134 -11.97 -0.20 3.06
N ARG A 135 -13.24 -0.39 2.68
CA ARG A 135 -13.60 -0.90 1.34
C ARG A 135 -13.77 0.24 0.31
N THR A 136 -13.89 1.47 0.78
CA THR A 136 -14.19 2.67 -0.02
C THR A 136 -13.34 3.84 0.43
N CYS A 137 -12.91 4.66 -0.51
CA CYS A 137 -12.13 5.85 -0.20
C CYS A 137 -12.97 6.91 0.53
N GLY A 138 -12.38 7.57 1.52
CA GLY A 138 -13.06 8.64 2.27
C GLY A 138 -14.09 8.15 3.30
N GLY A 139 -14.03 6.88 3.72
CA GLY A 139 -14.76 6.40 4.90
C GLY A 139 -16.28 6.23 4.74
N ALA A 140 -16.83 6.27 3.52
CA ALA A 140 -18.25 6.03 3.30
C ALA A 140 -18.57 4.53 3.39
N GLU A 141 -19.25 4.08 4.45
CA GLU A 141 -19.74 2.72 4.55
C GLU A 141 -20.77 2.42 3.44
N GLY A 142 -20.45 1.49 2.53
CA GLY A 142 -21.32 1.04 1.44
C GLY A 142 -20.54 0.36 0.31
N GLU A 143 -20.95 -0.85 -0.07
CA GLU A 143 -20.26 -1.86 -0.91
C GLU A 143 -19.74 -1.38 -2.29
N PRO A 144 -18.67 -2.00 -2.85
CA PRO A 144 -18.71 -3.40 -3.34
C PRO A 144 -17.70 -4.37 -2.69
N ALA A 145 -18.13 -5.62 -2.46
CA ALA A 145 -17.29 -6.70 -1.97
C ALA A 145 -16.14 -6.98 -2.96
N GLY A 146 -14.93 -7.20 -2.44
CA GLY A 146 -13.75 -7.49 -3.27
C GLY A 146 -12.88 -6.28 -3.61
N THR A 147 -13.08 -5.13 -2.97
CA THR A 147 -12.22 -3.95 -3.09
C THR A 147 -11.57 -3.60 -1.75
N VAL A 148 -10.33 -3.09 -1.80
CA VAL A 148 -9.63 -2.52 -0.66
C VAL A 148 -9.31 -1.05 -0.96
N ALA A 149 -9.43 -0.21 0.05
CA ALA A 149 -9.13 1.21 -0.01
C ALA A 149 -8.34 1.62 1.24
N ALA A 150 -7.13 2.12 1.06
CA ALA A 150 -6.37 2.78 2.12
C ALA A 150 -6.51 4.29 1.93
N THR A 151 -7.12 4.98 2.90
CA THR A 151 -7.34 6.42 2.87
C THR A 151 -6.41 7.11 3.86
N LEU A 152 -5.68 8.13 3.40
CA LEU A 152 -4.91 9.05 4.22
C LEU A 152 -5.53 10.44 4.13
N TRP A 153 -6.05 10.92 5.25
CA TRP A 153 -6.60 12.26 5.42
C TRP A 153 -5.48 13.27 5.67
N MET A 154 -5.46 14.34 4.89
CA MET A 154 -4.53 15.45 5.07
C MET A 154 -4.99 16.38 6.18
N GLN A 155 -6.30 16.56 6.27
CA GLN A 155 -7.01 17.28 7.31
C GLN A 155 -8.31 16.53 7.52
N ARG A 156 -8.58 16.10 8.77
CA ARG A 156 -9.85 15.48 9.15
C ARG A 156 -10.45 16.31 10.27
N THR A 157 -11.58 16.95 10.03
CA THR A 157 -12.38 17.53 11.11
C THR A 157 -13.00 16.37 11.90
N ALA A 158 -12.75 16.34 13.21
CA ALA A 158 -13.38 15.36 14.08
C ALA A 158 -14.89 15.53 14.02
N ARG A 159 -15.63 14.43 13.89
CA ARG A 159 -17.09 14.41 14.04
C ARG A 159 -17.49 14.71 15.47
#